data_AF-A0A7C1N8V0-F1
#
_entry.id   AF-A0A7C1N8V0-F1
#
_cell.length_a   1.000
_cell.length_b   1.000
_cell.length_c   1.000
_cell.angle_alpha   90.00
_cell.angle_beta   90.00
_cell.angle_gamma   90.00
#
_symmetry.space_group_name_H-M   'P 1'
#
loop_
_entity.id
_entity.type
_entity.pdbx_description
1 polymer ?
#
loop_
_entity_poly.entity_id
_entity_poly.type
_entity_poly.pdbx_seq_one_letter_code
_entity_poly.pdbx_strand_id
1 'polypeptide(L)'
;MDNTQATVMADYTKRGVMNLDSALQWHFSINLSPRIPAYFVPIAIRAIKKANLEEWDADLFLRDGLELTGRNGPFSPTEIIDMMNLTAFVECDHA
;
A
#
# COMPACT_ATOMS: atom_id res chain seq x y z
N MET A 1 -17.46 -4.45 -4.24
CA MET A 1 -17.62 -5.35 -3.06
C MET A 1 -16.23 -5.81 -2.61
N ASP A 2 -15.25 -4.89 -2.52
CA ASP A 2 -13.82 -5.27 -2.66
C ASP A 2 -12.98 -5.05 -1.39
N ASN A 3 -13.60 -4.62 -0.28
CA ASN A 3 -12.86 -4.26 0.93
C ASN A 3 -12.88 -5.35 2.03
N THR A 4 -13.77 -6.35 1.94
CA THR A 4 -13.88 -7.39 2.97
C THR A 4 -12.65 -8.30 2.98
N GLN A 5 -12.15 -8.69 1.81
CA GLN A 5 -11.00 -9.59 1.70
C GLN A 5 -9.68 -8.86 2.06
N ALA A 6 -9.53 -7.59 1.68
CA ALA A 6 -8.41 -6.75 2.11
C ALA A 6 -8.37 -6.57 3.63
N THR A 7 -9.52 -6.32 4.26
CA THR A 7 -9.62 -6.19 5.72
C THR A 7 -9.21 -7.48 6.44
N VAL A 8 -9.64 -8.64 5.93
CA VAL A 8 -9.23 -9.94 6.48
C VAL A 8 -7.72 -10.16 6.33
N MET A 9 -7.14 -9.81 5.18
CA MET A 9 -5.70 -9.95 4.96
C MET A 9 -4.87 -9.00 5.84
N ALA A 10 -5.36 -7.77 6.03
CA ALA A 10 -4.76 -6.82 6.95
C ALA A 10 -4.79 -7.33 8.40
N ASP A 11 -5.90 -7.92 8.86
CA ASP A 11 -5.99 -8.54 10.19
C ASP A 11 -4.99 -9.70 10.36
N TYR A 12 -4.81 -10.57 9.36
CA TYR A 12 -3.75 -11.58 9.40
C TYR A 12 -2.34 -10.98 9.48
N THR A 13 -2.14 -9.82 8.84
CA THR A 13 -0.87 -9.09 8.90
C THR A 13 -0.65 -8.49 10.30
N LYS A 14 -1.66 -7.83 10.88
CA LYS A 14 -1.61 -7.29 12.26
C LYS A 14 -1.34 -8.38 13.30
N ARG A 15 -1.82 -9.60 13.07
CA ARG A 15 -1.60 -10.76 13.95
C ARG A 15 -0.26 -11.46 13.73
N GLY A 16 0.57 -10.98 12.81
CA GLY A 16 1.87 -11.58 12.48
C GLY A 16 1.78 -12.94 11.77
N VAL A 17 0.60 -13.32 11.27
CA VAL A 17 0.41 -14.58 10.51
C VAL A 17 1.00 -14.47 9.11
N MET A 18 0.98 -13.26 8.54
CA MET A 18 1.54 -12.94 7.24
C MET A 18 2.35 -11.66 7.35
N ASN A 19 3.46 -11.56 6.62
CA ASN A 19 4.21 -10.31 6.54
C ASN A 19 3.51 -9.31 5.59
N LEU A 20 3.74 -8.02 5.83
CA LEU A 20 3.10 -6.93 5.07
C LEU A 20 3.41 -6.99 3.58
N ASP A 21 4.62 -7.40 3.19
CA ASP A 21 5.02 -7.52 1.78
C ASP A 21 4.15 -8.53 1.03
N SER A 22 4.02 -9.75 1.56
CA SER A 22 3.21 -10.82 0.95
C SER A 22 1.73 -10.45 0.89
N ALA A 23 1.23 -9.79 1.93
CA ALA A 23 -0.14 -9.31 1.99
C ALA A 23 -0.44 -8.27 0.91
N LEU A 24 0.49 -7.32 0.68
CA LEU A 24 0.38 -6.31 -0.37
C LEU A 24 0.55 -6.91 -1.77
N GLN A 25 1.46 -7.87 -1.96
CA GLN A 25 1.58 -8.60 -3.23
C GLN A 25 0.28 -9.32 -3.59
N TRP A 26 -0.34 -9.98 -2.61
CA TRP A 26 -1.65 -10.62 -2.80
C TRP A 26 -2.74 -9.58 -3.12
N HIS A 27 -2.80 -8.46 -2.38
CA HIS A 27 -3.80 -7.40 -2.59
C HIS A 27 -3.70 -6.81 -4.00
N PHE A 28 -2.48 -6.55 -4.47
CA PHE A 28 -2.23 -5.97 -5.78
C PHE A 28 -2.52 -6.92 -6.94
N SER A 29 -2.28 -8.22 -6.73
CA SER A 29 -2.45 -9.23 -7.77
C SER A 29 -3.89 -9.75 -7.88
N ILE A 30 -4.62 -9.80 -6.77
CA ILE A 30 -5.93 -10.49 -6.69
C ILE A 30 -7.06 -9.53 -6.33
N ASN A 31 -6.84 -8.56 -5.45
CA ASN A 31 -7.92 -7.75 -4.88
C ASN A 31 -8.16 -6.42 -5.62
N LEU A 32 -7.21 -5.97 -6.45
CA LEU A 32 -7.35 -4.75 -7.25
C LEU A 32 -7.67 -5.03 -8.72
N SER A 33 -8.59 -4.23 -9.27
CA SER A 33 -8.91 -4.18 -10.69
C SER A 33 -8.93 -2.72 -11.17
N PRO A 34 -7.98 -2.30 -12.05
CA PRO A 34 -6.92 -3.11 -12.66
C PRO A 34 -5.87 -3.58 -11.63
N ARG A 35 -5.20 -4.70 -11.95
CA ARG A 35 -4.11 -5.24 -11.12
C ARG A 35 -2.95 -4.25 -11.07
N ILE A 36 -2.42 -4.04 -9.88
CA ILE A 36 -1.23 -3.21 -9.68
C ILE A 36 0.01 -4.13 -9.76
N PRO A 37 1.04 -3.77 -10.53
CA PRO A 37 2.27 -4.55 -10.56
C PRO A 37 2.99 -4.60 -9.20
N ALA A 38 3.58 -5.75 -8.87
CA ALA A 38 4.24 -5.98 -7.58
C ALA A 38 5.43 -5.04 -7.32
N TYR A 39 6.03 -4.43 -8.34
CA TYR A 39 7.11 -3.46 -8.15
C TYR A 39 6.66 -2.15 -7.45
N PHE A 40 5.35 -1.93 -7.28
CA PHE A 40 4.81 -0.85 -6.45
C PHE A 40 4.66 -1.22 -4.97
N VAL A 41 4.86 -2.48 -4.58
CA VAL A 41 4.80 -2.89 -3.15
C VAL A 41 5.76 -2.08 -2.26
N PRO A 42 7.01 -1.79 -2.67
CA PRO A 42 7.91 -0.97 -1.85
C PRO A 42 7.40 0.45 -1.58
N ILE A 43 6.74 1.10 -2.55
CA ILE A 43 6.18 2.45 -2.34
C ILE A 43 4.95 2.40 -1.43
N ALA A 44 4.13 1.36 -1.56
CA ALA A 44 2.98 1.13 -0.69
C ALA A 44 3.41 0.91 0.77
N ILE A 45 4.44 0.10 1.02
CA ILE A 45 5.00 -0.08 2.37
C ILE A 45 5.50 1.25 2.91
N ARG A 46 6.23 2.05 2.11
CA ARG A 46 6.69 3.38 2.54
C ARG A 46 5.54 4.32 2.88
N ALA A 47 4.47 4.32 2.08
CA ALA A 47 3.27 5.10 2.35
C ALA A 47 2.59 4.69 3.66
N ILE A 48 2.39 3.39 3.89
CA ILE A 48 1.83 2.87 5.14
C ILE A 48 2.71 3.27 6.34
N LYS A 49 4.04 3.16 6.21
CA LYS A 49 4.98 3.57 7.26
C LYS A 49 4.88 5.06 7.58
N LYS A 50 4.83 5.91 6.56
CA LYS A 50 4.69 7.36 6.73
C LYS A 50 3.35 7.73 7.35
N ALA A 51 2.25 7.11 6.90
CA ALA A 51 0.93 7.26 7.48
C ALA A 51 0.89 6.84 8.97
N ASN A 52 1.52 5.73 9.33
CA ASN A 52 1.62 5.28 10.73
C ASN A 52 2.46 6.21 11.61
N LEU A 53 3.35 7.03 11.01
CA LEU A 53 4.10 8.09 11.69
C LEU A 53 3.36 9.44 11.66
N GLU A 54 2.09 9.45 11.27
CA GLU A 54 1.25 10.66 11.07
C GLU A 54 1.78 11.63 9.99
N GLU A 55 2.72 11.18 9.15
CA GLU A 55 3.30 11.97 8.05
C GLU A 55 2.49 11.82 6.75
N TRP A 56 1.18 12.08 6.79
CA TRP A 56 0.25 11.80 5.68
C TRP A 56 0.51 12.59 4.39
N ASP A 57 1.18 13.73 4.49
CA ASP A 57 1.49 14.66 3.39
C ASP A 57 2.98 14.69 3.01
N ALA A 58 3.79 13.75 3.51
CA ALA A 58 5.20 13.69 3.18
C ALA A 58 5.43 13.37 1.69
N ASP A 59 6.49 13.92 1.11
CA ASP A 59 6.84 13.60 -0.28
C ASP A 59 7.35 12.16 -0.42
N LEU A 60 6.65 11.37 -1.22
CA LEU A 60 7.06 10.05 -1.67
C LEU A 60 7.40 10.08 -3.16
N PHE A 61 8.61 9.65 -3.46
CA PHE A 61 9.10 9.51 -4.83
C PHE A 61 9.01 8.06 -5.27
N LEU A 62 8.53 7.86 -6.49
CA LEU A 62 8.64 6.59 -7.17
C LEU A 62 10.11 6.33 -7.55
N ARG A 63 10.43 5.08 -7.88
CA ARG A 63 11.73 4.73 -8.43
C ARG A 63 11.85 5.32 -9.84
N ASP A 64 13.05 5.72 -10.24
CA ASP A 64 13.33 6.24 -11.59
C ASP A 64 12.72 5.38 -12.69
N GLY A 65 11.97 6.04 -13.59
CA GLY A 65 11.29 5.41 -14.71
C GLY A 65 9.94 4.77 -14.39
N LEU A 66 9.45 4.87 -13.15
CA LEU A 66 8.08 4.49 -12.80
C LEU A 66 7.16 5.70 -12.83
N GLU A 67 5.99 5.50 -13.42
CA GLU A 67 4.91 6.47 -13.40
C GLU A 67 3.66 5.84 -12.80
N LEU A 68 3.00 6.56 -11.92
CA LEU A 68 1.69 6.21 -11.44
C LEU A 68 0.73 7.28 -11.97
N THR A 69 -0.33 6.88 -12.68
CA THR A 69 -1.26 7.81 -13.36
C THR A 69 -0.59 8.79 -14.34
N GLY A 70 0.54 8.42 -14.95
CA GLY A 70 1.27 9.28 -15.90
C GLY A 70 2.08 10.41 -15.25
N ARG A 71 2.32 10.35 -13.93
CA ARG A 71 3.25 11.25 -13.22
C ARG A 71 4.29 10.44 -12.44
N ASN A 72 5.49 11.00 -12.29
CA ASN A 72 6.60 10.42 -11.52
C ASN A 72 6.69 10.98 -10.07
N GLY A 73 5.82 11.91 -9.71
CA GLY A 73 5.66 12.43 -8.34
C GLY A 73 6.00 13.92 -8.18
N PRO A 74 6.11 14.41 -6.93
CA PRO A 74 5.92 13.66 -5.69
C PRO A 74 4.46 13.20 -5.48
N PHE A 75 4.29 12.13 -4.72
CA PHE A 75 2.99 11.65 -4.22
C PHE A 75 2.98 11.76 -2.70
N SER A 76 1.82 12.01 -2.09
CA SER A 76 1.66 11.87 -0.65
C SER A 76 1.29 10.44 -0.24
N PRO A 77 1.57 10.01 1.00
CA PRO A 77 1.05 8.77 1.56
C PRO A 77 -0.46 8.64 1.42
N THR A 78 -1.21 9.73 1.62
CA THR A 78 -2.66 9.77 1.40
C THR A 78 -3.00 9.38 -0.05
N GLU A 79 -2.35 10.00 -1.03
CA GLU A 79 -2.59 9.67 -2.44
C GLU A 79 -2.26 8.20 -2.76
N ILE A 80 -1.14 7.68 -2.27
CA ILE A 80 -0.77 6.28 -2.51
C ILE A 80 -1.75 5.32 -1.83
N ILE A 81 -2.17 5.61 -0.59
CA ILE A 81 -3.10 4.78 0.17
C ILE A 81 -4.47 4.74 -0.52
N ASP A 82 -4.98 5.89 -0.95
CA ASP A 82 -6.27 5.97 -1.63
C ASP A 82 -6.22 5.31 -3.01
N MET A 83 -5.19 5.62 -3.81
CA MET A 83 -5.05 5.07 -5.17
C MET A 83 -4.90 3.54 -5.18
N MET A 84 -4.28 2.97 -4.14
CA MET A 84 -4.01 1.53 -4.04
C MET A 84 -4.98 0.81 -3.07
N ASN A 85 -6.02 1.50 -2.57
CA ASN A 85 -6.99 0.99 -1.58
C ASN A 85 -6.30 0.32 -0.38
N LEU A 86 -5.38 1.02 0.27
CA LEU A 86 -4.54 0.48 1.36
C LEU A 86 -5.01 0.85 2.76
N THR A 87 -6.17 1.51 2.90
CA THR A 87 -6.67 2.00 4.19
C THR A 87 -6.71 0.90 5.25
N ALA A 88 -7.07 -0.33 4.87
CA ALA A 88 -7.11 -1.47 5.79
C ALA A 88 -5.71 -1.90 6.30
N PHE A 89 -4.67 -1.65 5.51
CA PHE A 89 -3.28 -2.02 5.82
C PHE A 89 -2.54 -0.97 6.66
N VAL A 90 -3.15 0.20 6.88
CA VAL A 90 -2.66 1.16 7.88
C VAL A 90 -2.70 0.47 9.26
N GLU A 91 -1.68 0.72 10.09
CA GLU A 91 -1.43 0.04 11.38
C GLU A 91 -1.00 -1.44 11.27
N CYS A 92 -0.68 -1.97 10.08
CA CYS A 92 -0.16 -3.34 9.94
C CYS A 92 1.37 -3.47 10.12
N ASP A 93 2.08 -2.39 10.44
CA ASP A 93 3.56 -2.35 10.52
C ASP A 93 4.11 -2.66 11.93
N HIS A 94 3.42 -3.49 12.72
CA HIS A 94 3.91 -3.91 14.03
C HIS A 94 4.79 -5.16 13.88
N ALA A 95 6.10 -4.96 13.65
CA ALA A 95 7.14 -5.94 13.84
C ALA A 95 8.30 -5.35 14.66
#